data_AF-A0A7W5LQX2-F1
#
_entry.id   AF-A0A7W5LQX2-F1
#
_cell.length_a   1.000
_cell.length_b   1.000
_cell.length_c   1.000
_cell.angle_alpha   90.00
_cell.angle_beta   90.00
_cell.angle_gamma   90.00
#
_symmetry.space_group_name_H-M   'P 1'
#
loop_
_entity.id
_entity.type
_entity.pdbx_description
1 polymer ?
#
loop_
_entity_poly.entity_id
_entity_poly.type
_entity_poly.pdbx_seq_one_letter_code
_entity_poly.pdbx_strand_id
1 'polypeptide(L)'
;MTSWRPPTREPDALRAALHDYLRNRAAQVFLTKAATLQSLGRAEIVMSNGRNLAIDLRISPVDISKFANRATIAFTVEGHAAENGTGYEVNGRIVLDRETLAYLSIEVSPTVVNSSTRTG
;
A
#
# COMPACT_ATOMS: atom_id res chain seq x y z
N MET A 1 -27.63 -16.69 -4.39
CA MET A 1 -27.26 -15.30 -4.74
C MET A 1 -26.79 -14.62 -3.48
N THR A 2 -25.50 -14.31 -3.36
CA THR A 2 -24.97 -13.57 -2.21
C THR A 2 -25.46 -12.13 -2.31
N SER A 3 -26.39 -11.73 -1.45
CA SER A 3 -26.84 -10.33 -1.35
C SER A 3 -25.64 -9.46 -0.98
N TRP A 4 -25.29 -8.50 -1.83
CA TRP A 4 -24.35 -7.45 -1.45
C TRP A 4 -24.88 -6.77 -0.18
N ARG A 5 -24.05 -6.72 0.86
CA ARG A 5 -24.35 -6.00 2.10
C ARG A 5 -23.34 -4.87 2.25
N PRO A 6 -23.79 -3.65 2.58
CA PRO A 6 -22.86 -2.58 2.85
C PRO A 6 -21.99 -2.95 4.07
N PRO A 7 -20.70 -2.60 4.04
CA PRO A 7 -19.84 -2.77 5.20
C PRO A 7 -20.41 -1.96 6.38
N THR A 8 -20.61 -2.62 7.51
CA THR A 8 -21.16 -2.00 8.74
C THR A 8 -20.10 -1.24 9.54
N ARG A 9 -18.83 -1.32 9.14
CA ARG A 9 -17.71 -0.63 9.74
C ARG A 9 -17.01 0.20 8.68
N GLU A 10 -16.75 1.45 9.03
CA GLU A 10 -15.95 2.34 8.20
C GLU A 10 -14.55 1.73 7.99
N PRO A 11 -14.00 1.80 6.77
CA PRO A 11 -12.64 1.33 6.51
C PRO A 11 -11.64 2.02 7.44
N ASP A 12 -10.65 1.27 7.90
CA ASP A 12 -9.53 1.82 8.66
C ASP A 12 -8.87 2.95 7.85
N ALA A 13 -8.88 4.17 8.39
CA ALA A 13 -8.44 5.37 7.70
C ALA A 13 -6.96 5.29 7.26
N LEU A 14 -6.10 4.68 8.07
CA LEU A 14 -4.68 4.48 7.77
C LEU A 14 -4.53 3.51 6.59
N ARG A 15 -5.20 2.35 6.66
CA ARG A 15 -5.13 1.36 5.58
C ARG A 15 -5.70 1.89 4.27
N ALA A 16 -6.83 2.60 4.32
CA ALA A 16 -7.44 3.20 3.14
C ALA A 16 -6.49 4.20 2.47
N ALA A 17 -5.89 5.08 3.26
CA ALA A 17 -4.95 6.09 2.77
C ALA A 17 -3.68 5.48 2.16
N LEU A 18 -3.13 4.41 2.77
CA LEU A 18 -2.02 3.64 2.21
C LEU A 18 -2.40 2.96 0.89
N HIS A 19 -3.62 2.41 0.80
CA HIS A 19 -4.12 1.76 -0.41
C HIS A 19 -4.21 2.74 -1.58
N ASP A 20 -4.79 3.91 -1.34
CA ASP A 20 -4.91 4.97 -2.34
C ASP A 20 -3.55 5.51 -2.79
N TYR A 21 -2.62 5.71 -1.84
CA TYR A 21 -1.25 6.10 -2.15
C TYR A 21 -0.57 5.10 -3.10
N LEU A 22 -0.65 3.80 -2.78
CA LEU A 22 -0.05 2.74 -3.58
C LEU A 22 -0.70 2.65 -4.96
N ARG A 23 -2.03 2.70 -5.04
CA ARG A 23 -2.76 2.62 -6.30
C ARG A 23 -2.36 3.72 -7.28
N ASN A 24 -2.12 4.93 -6.77
CA ASN A 24 -1.75 6.10 -7.57
C ASN A 24 -0.29 6.11 -8.01
N ARG A 25 0.63 5.50 -7.25
CA ARG A 25 2.08 5.63 -7.49
C ARG A 25 2.77 4.35 -7.95
N ALA A 26 2.32 3.17 -7.52
CA ALA A 26 2.97 1.91 -7.88
C ALA A 26 2.95 1.68 -9.41
N ALA A 27 1.88 2.13 -10.09
CA ALA A 27 1.74 2.09 -11.54
C ALA A 27 2.95 2.67 -12.30
N GLN A 28 3.54 3.75 -11.78
CA GLN A 28 4.65 4.47 -12.43
C GLN A 28 5.94 3.64 -12.45
N VAL A 29 6.16 2.82 -11.42
CA VAL A 29 7.33 1.93 -11.31
C VAL A 29 7.24 0.76 -12.31
N PHE A 30 6.05 0.39 -12.75
CA PHE A 30 5.89 -0.70 -13.72
C PHE A 30 6.28 -0.28 -15.14
N LEU A 31 6.04 1.00 -15.49
CA LEU A 31 6.39 1.55 -16.81
C LEU A 31 7.91 1.64 -17.00
N THR A 32 8.67 1.81 -15.93
CA THR A 32 10.13 1.94 -15.98
C THR A 32 10.84 0.59 -16.12
N LYS A 33 10.14 -0.55 -15.99
CA LYS A 33 10.68 -1.93 -16.08
C LYS A 33 11.91 -2.17 -15.21
N ALA A 34 12.07 -1.41 -14.13
CA ALA A 34 13.24 -1.53 -13.28
C ALA A 34 13.17 -2.84 -12.47
N ALA A 35 14.25 -3.63 -12.52
CA ALA A 35 14.39 -4.86 -11.74
C ALA A 35 14.85 -4.60 -10.29
N THR A 36 14.81 -3.36 -9.82
CA THR A 36 15.43 -2.91 -8.57
C THR A 36 14.43 -2.21 -7.68
N LEU A 37 14.76 -2.11 -6.38
CA LEU A 37 13.99 -1.36 -5.39
C LEU A 37 13.84 0.11 -5.84
N GLN A 38 12.60 0.58 -5.92
CA GLN A 38 12.27 1.94 -6.33
C GLN A 38 11.53 2.67 -5.21
N SER A 39 11.90 3.92 -4.96
CA SER A 39 11.12 4.81 -4.10
C SER A 39 9.86 5.27 -4.82
N LEU A 40 8.72 5.26 -4.11
CA LEU A 40 7.47 5.85 -4.57
C LEU A 40 7.36 7.35 -4.23
N GLY A 41 8.42 7.90 -3.63
CA GLY A 41 8.54 9.30 -3.22
C GLY A 41 7.70 9.63 -1.98
N ARG A 42 8.25 10.48 -1.12
CA ARG A 42 7.54 10.95 0.07
C ARG A 42 6.25 11.70 -0.30
N ALA A 43 5.21 11.52 0.51
CA ALA A 43 3.97 12.28 0.40
C ALA A 43 3.39 12.59 1.79
N GLU A 44 2.59 13.65 1.85
CA GLU A 44 1.71 13.93 2.97
C GLU A 44 0.28 13.94 2.43
N ILE A 45 -0.59 13.15 3.06
CA ILE A 45 -2.00 13.03 2.67
C ILE A 45 -2.91 13.22 3.87
N VAL A 46 -4.10 13.77 3.62
CA VAL A 46 -5.15 13.89 4.62
C VAL A 46 -5.97 12.60 4.59
N MET A 47 -6.01 11.88 5.71
CA MET A 47 -6.82 10.68 5.86
C MET A 47 -8.31 11.03 5.99
N SER A 48 -9.18 10.03 5.82
CA SER A 48 -10.64 10.22 5.94
C SER A 48 -11.08 10.73 7.32
N ASN A 49 -10.29 10.48 8.37
CA ASN A 49 -10.51 11.00 9.71
C ASN A 49 -10.02 12.46 9.90
N GLY A 50 -9.56 13.12 8.83
CA GLY A 50 -9.06 14.50 8.84
C GLY A 50 -7.62 14.68 9.34
N ARG A 51 -6.93 13.61 9.73
CA ARG A 51 -5.55 13.67 10.24
C ARG A 51 -4.55 13.52 9.09
N ASN A 52 -3.39 14.14 9.23
CA ASN A 52 -2.31 14.05 8.24
C ASN A 52 -1.50 12.77 8.44
N LEU A 53 -1.18 12.12 7.33
CA LEU A 53 -0.32 10.95 7.25
C LEU A 53 0.86 11.27 6.34
N ALA A 54 2.07 11.23 6.90
CA ALA A 54 3.29 11.23 6.12
C ALA A 54 3.61 9.79 5.69
N ILE A 55 3.91 9.59 4.41
CA ILE A 55 4.16 8.27 3.81
C ILE A 55 5.49 8.33 3.04
N ASP A 56 6.35 7.34 3.26
CA ASP A 56 7.53 7.07 2.42
C ASP A 56 7.66 5.57 2.22
N LEU A 57 7.24 5.10 1.04
CA LEU A 57 7.26 3.69 0.67
C LEU A 57 8.18 3.43 -0.51
N ARG A 58 8.63 2.19 -0.58
CA ARG A 58 9.43 1.63 -1.66
C ARG A 58 8.77 0.35 -2.16
N ILE A 59 9.06 0.03 -3.41
CA ILE A 59 8.54 -1.17 -4.06
C ILE A 59 9.68 -1.89 -4.79
N SER A 60 9.68 -3.21 -4.72
CA SER A 60 10.65 -4.05 -5.42
C SER A 60 9.94 -5.21 -6.12
N PRO A 61 10.36 -5.57 -7.35
CA PRO A 61 9.84 -6.77 -8.00
C PRO A 61 10.34 -8.01 -7.25
N VAL A 62 9.44 -8.95 -6.99
CA VAL A 62 9.75 -10.21 -6.29
C VAL A 62 9.79 -11.36 -7.28
N ASP A 63 8.70 -11.55 -8.02
CA ASP A 63 8.54 -12.72 -8.86
C ASP A 63 7.48 -12.51 -9.95
N ILE A 64 7.56 -13.30 -11.01
CA ILE A 64 6.55 -13.42 -12.06
C ILE A 64 5.89 -14.78 -11.91
N SER A 65 4.70 -14.79 -11.31
CA SER A 65 3.96 -16.02 -11.04
C SER A 65 2.74 -16.17 -11.95
N LYS A 66 2.20 -17.39 -12.08
CA LYS A 66 0.88 -17.58 -12.71
C LYS A 66 -0.19 -17.60 -11.62
N PHE A 67 -1.20 -16.74 -11.73
CA PHE A 67 -2.41 -16.81 -10.92
C PHE A 67 -3.57 -17.32 -11.79
N ALA A 68 -4.12 -18.48 -11.44
CA ALA A 68 -4.98 -19.29 -12.30
C ALA A 68 -4.34 -19.54 -13.68
N ASN A 69 -4.70 -18.75 -14.70
CA ASN A 69 -4.16 -18.84 -16.08
C ASN A 69 -3.48 -17.55 -16.57
N ARG A 70 -3.36 -16.53 -15.73
CA ARG A 70 -2.78 -15.23 -16.11
C ARG A 70 -1.38 -15.11 -15.54
N ALA A 71 -0.45 -14.63 -16.37
CA ALA A 71 0.86 -14.22 -15.87
C ALA A 71 0.67 -12.97 -15.01
N THR A 72 1.27 -12.98 -13.83
CA THR A 72 1.19 -11.89 -12.85
C THR A 72 2.57 -11.43 -12.48
N ILE A 73 2.67 -10.18 -12.05
CA ILE A 73 3.90 -9.61 -11.50
C ILE A 73 3.62 -9.27 -10.05
N ALA A 74 4.43 -9.82 -9.15
CA ALA A 74 4.34 -9.58 -7.73
C ALA A 74 5.44 -8.62 -7.28
N PHE A 75 5.06 -7.68 -6.44
CA PHE A 75 5.94 -6.69 -5.85
C PHE A 75 5.79 -6.69 -4.34
N THR A 76 6.91 -6.56 -3.65
CA THR A 76 6.95 -6.25 -2.22
C THR A 76 6.90 -4.74 -2.04
N VAL A 77 6.12 -4.33 -1.04
CA VAL A 77 6.06 -2.94 -0.58
C VAL A 77 6.65 -2.90 0.81
N GLU A 78 7.57 -1.97 1.04
CA GLU A 78 8.19 -1.74 2.34
C GLU A 78 8.37 -0.23 2.58
N GLY A 79 8.38 0.19 3.84
CA GLY A 79 8.67 1.57 4.19
C GLY A 79 8.00 1.99 5.47
N HIS A 80 7.71 3.30 5.57
CA HIS A 80 7.23 3.90 6.80
C HIS A 80 6.06 4.84 6.53
N ALA A 81 5.18 4.93 7.52
CA ALA A 81 4.16 5.96 7.60
C ALA A 81 4.14 6.57 9.01
N ALA A 82 3.69 7.81 9.14
CA ALA A 82 3.63 8.47 10.44
C ALA A 82 2.45 9.44 10.54
N GLU A 83 1.79 9.41 11.70
CA GLU A 83 0.64 10.26 12.04
C GLU A 83 0.77 10.75 13.49
N ASN A 84 0.79 12.07 13.72
CA ASN A 84 0.86 12.73 15.04
C ASN A 84 1.69 11.99 16.12
N GLY A 85 2.95 11.67 15.82
CA GLY A 85 3.86 11.05 16.78
C GLY A 85 3.71 9.53 16.94
N THR A 86 2.81 8.90 16.18
CA THR A 86 2.81 7.44 15.99
C THR A 86 3.50 7.11 14.68
N GLY A 87 4.53 6.27 14.74
CA GLY A 87 5.24 5.74 13.59
C GLY A 87 4.77 4.32 13.26
N TYR A 88 4.67 4.02 11.97
CA TYR A 88 4.31 2.72 11.45
C TYR A 88 5.39 2.23 10.49
N GLU A 89 5.79 0.98 10.65
CA GLU A 89 6.44 0.23 9.58
C GLU A 89 5.36 -0.36 8.70
N VAL A 90 5.51 -0.23 7.39
CA VAL A 90 4.52 -0.65 6.41
C VAL A 90 5.14 -1.73 5.56
N ASN A 91 4.57 -2.93 5.65
CA ASN A 91 4.93 -4.06 4.80
C ASN A 91 3.72 -4.47 3.97
N GLY A 92 3.94 -4.91 2.74
CA GLY A 92 2.84 -5.21 1.84
C GLY A 92 3.24 -5.93 0.56
N ARG A 93 2.23 -6.21 -0.25
CA ARG A 93 2.38 -6.87 -1.53
C ARG A 93 1.40 -6.30 -2.55
N ILE A 94 1.88 -6.07 -3.76
CA ILE A 94 1.05 -5.72 -4.92
C ILE A 94 1.15 -6.83 -5.94
N VAL A 95 0.01 -7.25 -6.48
CA VAL A 95 -0.06 -8.23 -7.57
C VAL A 95 -0.79 -7.61 -8.74
N LEU A 96 -0.14 -7.60 -9.89
CA LEU A 96 -0.70 -7.13 -11.15
C LEU A 96 -0.86 -8.24 -12.16
N ASP A 97 -1.82 -8.08 -13.04
CA ASP A 97 -1.89 -8.81 -14.31
C ASP A 97 -0.76 -8.30 -15.24
N ARG A 98 0.02 -9.21 -15.83
CA ARG A 98 1.18 -8.86 -16.65
C ARG A 98 0.82 -8.20 -17.98
N GLU A 99 -0.34 -8.54 -18.55
CA GLU A 99 -0.74 -8.09 -19.88
C GLU A 99 -1.43 -6.73 -19.81
N THR A 100 -2.37 -6.59 -18.87
CA THR A 100 -3.20 -5.40 -18.71
C THR A 100 -2.66 -4.41 -17.68
N LEU A 101 -1.69 -4.83 -16.85
CA LEU A 101 -1.20 -4.07 -15.69
C LEU A 101 -2.29 -3.70 -14.69
N ALA A 102 -3.43 -4.39 -14.74
CA ALA A 102 -4.52 -4.19 -13.80
C ALA A 102 -4.12 -4.72 -12.41
N TYR A 103 -4.48 -3.97 -11.36
CA TYR A 103 -4.34 -4.41 -9.98
C TYR A 103 -5.26 -5.60 -9.69
N LEU A 104 -4.65 -6.74 -9.36
CA LEU A 104 -5.37 -7.94 -8.93
C LEU A 104 -5.47 -8.02 -7.41
N SER A 105 -4.41 -7.62 -6.71
CA SER A 105 -4.39 -7.48 -5.25
C SER A 105 -3.45 -6.34 -4.83
N ILE A 106 -3.83 -5.65 -3.76
CA ILE A 106 -2.98 -4.74 -3.02
C ILE A 106 -3.21 -5.06 -1.54
N GLU A 107 -2.16 -5.52 -0.88
CA GLU A 107 -2.15 -5.88 0.52
C GLU A 107 -1.16 -4.98 1.25
N VAL A 108 -1.60 -4.38 2.35
CA VAL A 108 -0.77 -3.50 3.17
C VAL A 108 -1.06 -3.72 4.63
N SER A 109 0.00 -3.91 5.41
CA SER A 109 -0.04 -4.20 6.83
C SER A 109 0.85 -3.19 7.56
N PRO A 110 0.26 -2.11 8.10
CA PRO A 110 1.00 -1.21 8.98
C PRO A 110 1.15 -1.86 10.36
N THR A 111 2.37 -1.82 10.90
CA THR A 111 2.72 -2.24 12.25
C THR A 111 3.22 -1.03 13.01
N VAL A 112 2.65 -0.74 14.19
CA VAL A 112 3.11 0.37 15.02
C VAL A 112 4.54 0.07 15.47
N VAL A 113 5.47 1.00 15.20
CA VAL A 113 6.87 0.89 15.64
C VAL A 113 7.19 1.81 16.80
N ASN A 114 6.46 2.92 16.94
CA ASN A 114 6.57 3.83 18.08
C ASN A 114 5.20 4.45 18.35
N SER A 115 4.73 4.34 19.58
CA SER A 115 3.63 5.16 20.09
C SER A 115 4.24 6.14 21.10
N SER A 116 4.17 7.45 20.84
CA SER A 116 4.53 8.42 21.86
C SER A 116 3.51 8.38 23.00
N THR A 117 3.71 7.50 23.98
CA THR A 117 3.09 7.65 25.29
C THR A 117 3.70 8.89 25.92
N ARG A 118 3.07 10.04 25.70
CA ARG A 118 3.31 11.25 26.48
C ARG A 118 2.80 10.96 27.89
N THR A 119 3.67 10.44 28.75
CA THR A 119 3.44 10.41 30.19
C THR A 119 3.20 11.86 30.63
N GLY A 120 2.02 12.11 31.20
CA GLY A 120 1.63 13.39 31.78
C GLY A 120 2.38 13.70 33.06
#